data_AF-A0A952R2Z6-F1
#
_entry.id   AF-A0A952R2Z6-F1
#
_cell.length_a   1.000
_cell.length_b   1.000
_cell.length_c   1.000
_cell.angle_alpha   90.00
_cell.angle_beta   90.00
_cell.angle_gamma   90.00
#
_symmetry.space_group_name_H-M   'P 1'
#
loop_
_entity.id
_entity.type
_entity.pdbx_description
1 polymer ?
#
loop_
_entity_poly.entity_id
_entity_poly.type
_entity_poly.pdbx_seq_one_letter_code
_entity_poly.pdbx_strand_id
1 'polypeptide(L)' 'MSSFMIGEEVKYEGERFVISQASERLPLRYRLLSTTPEGARMIWASPDELQKMSRYTTPVDDTNR' A
#
# COMPACT_ATOMS: atom_id res chain seq x y z
N MET A 1 -6.60 8.22 -10.76
CA MET A 1 -6.83 7.97 -9.33
C MET A 1 -6.62 6.49 -9.07
N SER A 2 -5.57 6.15 -8.34
CA SER A 2 -5.29 4.76 -7.97
C SER A 2 -6.22 4.38 -6.81
N SER A 3 -7.14 3.44 -7.03
CA SER A 3 -7.87 2.81 -5.93
C SER A 3 -6.94 1.86 -5.18
N PHE A 4 -7.08 1.81 -3.86
CA PHE A 4 -6.38 0.85 -3.01
C PHE A 4 -7.39 -0.09 -2.34
N MET A 5 -6.99 -1.34 -2.14
CA MET A 5 -7.84 -2.37 -1.53
C MET A 5 -7.34 -2.80 -0.15
N ILE A 6 -8.24 -3.30 0.68
CA ILE A 6 -7.87 -3.97 1.93
C ILE A 6 -7.05 -5.21 1.58
N GLY A 7 -5.94 -5.43 2.29
CA GLY A 7 -4.94 -6.46 2.01
C GLY A 7 -3.89 -6.05 0.98
N GLU A 8 -4.01 -4.89 0.34
CA GLU A 8 -3.00 -4.39 -0.59
C GLU A 8 -1.77 -3.88 0.15
N GLU A 9 -0.60 -4.17 -0.41
CA GLU A 9 0.68 -3.68 0.08
C GLU A 9 1.06 -2.37 -0.60
N VAL A 10 1.38 -1.40 0.24
CA VAL A 10 1.69 -0.03 -0.18
C VAL A 10 2.96 0.44 0.48
N LYS A 11 3.59 1.43 -0.14
CA LYS A 11 4.69 2.17 0.45
C LYS A 11 4.17 3.48 1.04
N TYR A 12 4.55 3.76 2.28
CA TYR A 12 4.27 5.01 2.98
C TYR A 12 5.55 5.46 3.67
N GLU A 13 5.97 6.70 3.45
CA GLU A 13 7.23 7.26 3.97
C GLU A 13 8.48 6.39 3.72
N GLY A 14 8.47 5.62 2.63
CA GLY A 14 9.57 4.71 2.29
C GLY A 14 9.49 3.32 2.94
N GLU A 15 8.59 3.10 3.89
CA GLU A 15 8.34 1.82 4.55
C GLU A 15 7.16 1.06 3.90
N ARG A 16 7.13 -0.27 4.09
CA ARG A 16 6.07 -1.15 3.58
C ARG A 16 4.98 -1.33 4.64
N PHE A 17 3.74 -1.16 4.20
CA PHE A 17 2.56 -1.39 5.01
C PHE A 17 1.50 -2.19 4.23
N VAL A 18 0.58 -2.81 4.96
CA VAL A 18 -0.64 -3.42 4.43
C VAL A 18 -1.83 -2.55 4.79
N ILE A 19 -2.75 -2.34 3.85
CA ILE A 19 -4.01 -1.67 4.12
C ILE A 19 -4.93 -2.63 4.88
N SER A 20 -5.27 -2.28 6.11
CA SER A 20 -6.19 -3.07 6.95
C SER A 20 -7.63 -2.58 6.90
N GLN A 21 -7.85 -1.29 6.60
CA GLN A 21 -9.17 -0.68 6.59
C GLN A 21 -9.17 0.59 5.72
N ALA A 22 -10.32 0.92 5.13
CA ALA A 22 -10.59 2.22 4.53
C ALA A 22 -11.64 2.97 5.38
N SER A 23 -11.52 4.30 5.48
CA SER A 23 -12.53 5.12 6.16
C SER A 23 -13.82 5.17 5.34
N GLU A 24 -14.96 5.10 6.03
CA GLU A 24 -16.29 5.21 5.39
C GLU A 24 -16.70 6.66 5.13
N ARG A 25 -15.99 7.63 5.74
CA ARG A 25 -16.27 9.06 5.65
C ARG A 25 -15.13 9.80 4.98
N LEU A 26 -15.49 10.89 4.29
CA LEU A 26 -14.54 11.82 3.68
C LEU A 26 -13.90 12.74 4.75
N PRO A 27 -12.60 13.09 4.60
CA PRO A 27 -11.70 12.66 3.52
C PRO A 27 -11.31 11.18 3.65
N LEU A 28 -11.20 10.50 2.52
CA LEU A 28 -10.83 9.08 2.47
C LEU A 28 -9.45 8.88 3.10
N ARG A 29 -9.34 7.93 4.03
CA ARG A 29 -8.07 7.53 4.66
C ARG A 29 -7.98 6.02 4.72
N TYR A 30 -6.76 5.50 4.65
CA TYR A 30 -6.47 4.08 4.80
C TYR A 30 -5.72 3.83 6.10
N ARG A 31 -6.14 2.81 6.84
CA ARG A 31 -5.43 2.34 8.03
C ARG A 31 -4.36 1.36 7.59
N LEU A 32 -3.12 1.77 7.75
CA LEU A 32 -1.93 1.00 7.44
C LEU A 32 -1.51 0.18 8.66
N LEU A 33 -1.06 -1.05 8.40
CA LEU A 33 -0.54 -1.99 9.39
C LEU A 33 0.84 -2.45 8.92
N SER A 34 1.83 -2.41 9.82
CA SER A 34 3.14 -3.01 9.61
C SER A 34 3.57 -3.76 10.87
N THR A 35 4.23 -4.90 10.70
CA THR A 35 4.77 -5.69 11.80
C THR A 35 6.24 -5.36 11.95
N THR A 36 6.63 -4.78 13.09
CA THR A 36 8.03 -4.51 13.44
C THR A 36 8.48 -5.47 14.55
N PRO A 37 9.80 -5.61 14.81
CA PRO A 37 10.30 -6.41 15.91
C PRO A 37 9.75 -6.01 17.29
N GLU A 38 9.35 -4.76 17.46
CA GLU A 38 8.80 -4.19 18.69
C GLU A 38 7.28 -4.36 18.80
N GLY A 39 6.61 -4.76 17.72
CA GLY A 39 5.16 -5.01 17.68
C GLY A 39 4.49 -4.50 16.41
N ALA A 40 3.15 -4.45 16.44
CA ALA A 40 2.36 -3.94 15.33
C ALA A 40 2.33 -2.40 15.35
N ARG A 41 2.73 -1.78 14.23
CA ARG A 41 2.58 -0.34 13.98
C ARG A 41 1.31 -0.10 13.16
N MET A 42 0.45 0.79 13.65
CA MET A 42 -0.79 1.19 12.98
C MET A 42 -0.83 2.71 12.79
N ILE A 43 -1.10 3.15 11.55
CA ILE A 43 -1.19 4.57 11.19
C ILE A 43 -2.32 4.80 10.19
N TRP A 44 -2.75 6.06 10.04
CA TRP A 44 -3.72 6.47 9.01
C TRP A 44 -3.02 7.35 7.99
N ALA A 45 -3.22 7.07 6.70
CA ALA A 45 -2.66 7.82 5.60
C ALA A 45 -3.74 8.18 4.57
N SER A 46 -3.57 9.31 3.90
CA SER A 46 -4.39 9.70 2.75
C SER A 46 -3.94 8.94 1.49
N PRO A 47 -4.83 8.76 0.50
CA PRO A 47 -4.50 8.09 -0.75
C PRO A 47 -3.31 8.72 -1.49
N ASP A 48 -3.14 10.04 -1.38
CA ASP A 48 -2.09 10.80 -2.06
C ASP A 48 -0.69 10.58 -1.46
N GLU A 49 -0.63 10.07 -0.23
CA GLU A 49 0.62 9.70 0.46
C GLU A 49 1.06 8.25 0.15
N LEU A 50 0.19 7.45 -0.48
CA LEU A 50 0.44 6.03 -0.73
C LEU A 50 1.03 5.80 -2.11
N GLN A 51 2.06 4.96 -2.16
CA GLN A 51 2.62 4.47 -3.43
C GLN A 51 2.30 2.99 -3.58
N LYS A 52 1.84 2.60 -4.79
CA LYS A 52 1.65 1.19 -5.12
C LYS A 52 3.01 0.50 -5.17
N MET A 53 3.10 -0.66 -4.53
CA MET A 53 4.25 -1.53 -4.74
C MET A 53 4.15 -2.10 -6.16
N SER A 54 5.20 -1.89 -6.96
CA SER A 54 5.32 -2.53 -8.27
C SER A 54 5.23 -4.04 -8.08
N ARG A 55 4.33 -4.69 -8.82
CA ARG A 55 4.24 -6.15 -8.82
C ARG A 55 5.58 -6.72 -9.29
N TYR A 56 6.03 -7.79 -8.63
CA TYR A 56 7.24 -8.53 -8.98
C TYR A 56 7.23 -9.14 -10.39
N THR A 57 6.07 -9.16 -11.05
CA THR A 57 5.89 -9.67 -12.41
C THR A 57 5.79 -8.51 -13.39
N THR A 58 6.93 -7.96 -13.79
CA THR A 58 6.98 -7.23 -15.05
C THR A 58 6.99 -8.27 -16.17
N PRO A 59 6.03 -8.27 -17.11
CA PRO A 59 6.13 -9.13 -18.28
C PRO A 59 7.43 -8.78 -19.01
N VAL A 60 8.34 -9.75 -19.12
CA VAL A 60 9.49 -9.63 -20.00
C VAL A 60 9.02 -10.13 -21.37
N ASP A 61 9.01 -9.24 -22.35
CA ASP A 61 8.79 -9.61 -23.75
C ASP A 61 10.10 -10.20 -24.29
N ASP A 62 10.17 -11.53 -24.35
CA ASP A 62 11.36 -12.29 -24.80
C ASP A 62 11.32 -12.58 -26.31
N THR A 63 10.41 -11.94 -27.06
CA THR A 63 10.11 -12.31 -28.45
C THR A 63 11.01 -11.63 -29.50
N ASN A 64 12.02 -10.86 -29.08
CA ASN A 64 12.86 -10.05 -29.97
C ASN A 64 14.37 -10.13 -29.67
N ARG A 65 14.87 -11.30 -29.24
CA ARG A 65 16.31 -11.48 -28.94
C ARG A 65 17.11 -12.08 -30.09
#